data_AF-A0A934FWK6-F1
#
_entry.id   AF-A0A934FWK6-F1
#
_cell.length_a   1.000
_cell.length_b   1.000
_cell.length_c   1.000
_cell.angle_alpha   90.00
_cell.angle_beta   90.00
_cell.angle_gamma   90.00
#
_symmetry.space_group_name_H-M   'P 1'
#
loop_
_entity.id
_entity.type
_entity.pdbx_description
1 polymer ?
#
loop_
_entity_poly.entity_id
_entity_poly.type
_entity_poly.pdbx_seq_one_letter_code
_entity_poly.pdbx_strand_id
1 'polypeptide(L)'
;MRSDLATLAYVRRLCFDVLNRPPAPAESAALTGMPIERVSRQTWRRREAMEEWLEDELWFHLLIDRFRPQTKAILGLPDRLAQGTATARDATAEILLSTGFSLRNPGNDTFVTVVLESCLGLTVQERKARAELDAGKQLYDGRRARFLGQDGDSQADVVRITLGQDAFRERLLDRNHRRLFGAPLATRGRAAVEALVARWRDDESAFFGILAEWTQAADYVAAVAVKRPRTHRQLVRALYFDVLERAPTYDELRNMRNALQSMADPAPLRAVFSKLMLDSTAAKLPVLVAGEERDFVRACFLRYLGREPTQAEAGEFAAVLGEAGASGKHVVQALLTSVEYGYC
;
A
#
# COMPACT_ATOMS: atom_id res chain seq x y z
N MET A 1 -23.11 0.74 22.26
CA MET A 1 -22.25 1.70 21.54
C MET A 1 -20.99 0.95 21.14
N ARG A 2 -20.68 0.82 19.84
CA ARG A 2 -19.37 0.30 19.44
C ARG A 2 -18.33 1.34 19.87
N SER A 3 -17.21 0.89 20.41
CA SER A 3 -16.14 1.80 20.84
C SER A 3 -15.56 2.48 19.61
N ASP A 4 -15.61 3.82 19.56
CA ASP A 4 -14.96 4.63 18.51
C ASP A 4 -13.43 4.73 18.71
N LEU A 5 -12.88 3.93 19.62
CA LEU A 5 -11.46 3.87 19.93
C LEU A 5 -10.76 2.77 19.12
N ALA A 6 -9.58 3.09 18.62
CA ALA A 6 -8.72 2.20 17.87
C ALA A 6 -8.21 1.05 18.77
N THR A 7 -8.55 -0.18 18.40
CA THR A 7 -7.96 -1.38 19.01
C THR A 7 -6.60 -1.69 18.39
N LEU A 8 -5.80 -2.56 19.02
CA LEU A 8 -4.54 -3.02 18.43
C LEU A 8 -4.76 -3.66 17.05
N ALA A 9 -5.82 -4.46 16.88
CA ALA A 9 -6.18 -5.07 15.61
C ALA A 9 -6.47 -4.01 14.54
N TYR A 10 -7.21 -2.94 14.90
CA TYR A 10 -7.48 -1.83 14.00
C TYR A 10 -6.18 -1.11 13.58
N VAL A 11 -5.34 -0.73 14.55
CA VAL A 11 -4.06 -0.05 14.28
C VAL A 11 -3.20 -0.91 13.37
N ARG A 12 -3.08 -2.21 13.68
CA ARG A 12 -2.30 -3.16 12.88
C ARG A 12 -2.82 -3.25 11.45
N ARG A 13 -4.14 -3.43 11.29
CA ARG A 13 -4.75 -3.53 9.96
C ARG A 13 -4.57 -2.26 9.14
N LEU A 14 -4.79 -1.09 9.76
CA LEU A 14 -4.58 0.21 9.13
C LEU A 14 -3.11 0.38 8.68
N CYS A 15 -2.13 0.01 9.52
CA CYS A 15 -0.73 0.08 9.14
C CYS A 15 -0.38 -0.85 7.97
N PHE A 16 -0.97 -2.05 7.89
CA PHE A 16 -0.80 -2.90 6.71
C PHE A 16 -1.43 -2.33 5.44
N ASP A 17 -2.63 -1.77 5.56
CA ASP A 17 -3.37 -1.22 4.43
C ASP A 17 -2.79 0.13 3.95
N VAL A 18 -2.10 0.89 4.82
CA VAL A 18 -1.58 2.24 4.49
C VAL A 18 -0.06 2.29 4.38
N LEU A 19 0.67 1.58 5.24
CA LEU A 19 2.14 1.61 5.34
C LEU A 19 2.81 0.31 4.83
N ASN A 20 2.01 -0.68 4.43
CA ASN A 20 2.45 -2.02 4.03
C ASN A 20 3.36 -2.71 5.07
N ARG A 21 3.20 -2.41 6.37
CA ARG A 21 3.99 -2.99 7.46
C ARG A 21 3.20 -3.00 8.78
N PRO A 22 3.57 -3.79 9.79
CA PRO A 22 2.98 -3.66 11.11
C PRO A 22 3.40 -2.34 11.78
N PRO A 23 2.63 -1.87 12.77
CA PRO A 23 3.02 -0.75 13.62
C PRO A 23 4.23 -1.14 14.48
N ALA A 24 5.12 -0.19 14.74
CA ALA A 24 6.16 -0.35 15.76
C ALA A 24 5.52 -0.54 17.13
N PRO A 25 6.24 -1.13 18.11
CA PRO A 25 5.75 -1.22 19.48
C PRO A 25 5.33 0.14 20.05
N ALA A 26 6.17 1.18 19.86
CA ALA A 26 5.87 2.54 20.29
C ALA A 26 4.67 3.15 19.54
N GLU A 27 4.52 2.90 18.24
CA GLU A 27 3.36 3.35 17.45
C GLU A 27 2.07 2.67 17.94
N SER A 28 2.13 1.35 18.20
CA SER A 28 0.99 0.59 18.71
C SER A 28 0.53 1.09 20.07
N ALA A 29 1.47 1.32 20.99
CA ALA A 29 1.20 1.86 22.31
C ALA A 29 0.62 3.28 22.25
N ALA A 30 1.13 4.13 21.35
CA ALA A 30 0.66 5.50 21.20
C ALA A 30 -0.74 5.57 20.56
N LEU A 31 -1.04 4.71 19.59
CA LEU A 31 -2.27 4.79 18.78
C LEU A 31 -3.43 3.98 19.36
N THR A 32 -3.16 2.91 20.11
CA THR A 32 -4.22 2.08 20.70
C THR A 32 -4.97 2.87 21.79
N GLY A 33 -6.31 2.82 21.74
CA GLY A 33 -7.17 3.59 22.65
C GLY A 33 -7.44 5.03 22.20
N MET A 34 -6.79 5.52 21.13
CA MET A 34 -7.14 6.82 20.53
C MET A 34 -8.40 6.73 19.67
N PRO A 35 -9.12 7.84 19.42
CA PRO A 35 -10.24 7.85 18.46
C PRO A 35 -9.80 7.40 17.06
N ILE A 36 -10.58 6.51 16.44
CA ILE A 36 -10.33 5.95 15.10
C ILE A 36 -10.11 7.04 14.05
N GLU A 37 -10.94 8.10 14.06
CA GLU A 37 -10.80 9.26 13.17
C GLU A 37 -9.40 9.88 13.23
N ARG A 38 -8.89 10.08 14.45
CA ARG A 38 -7.59 10.68 14.68
C ARG A 38 -6.46 9.76 14.20
N VAL A 39 -6.53 8.47 14.53
CA VAL A 39 -5.52 7.47 14.10
C VAL A 39 -5.46 7.37 12.58
N SER A 40 -6.62 7.27 11.92
CA SER A 40 -6.74 7.22 10.46
C SER A 40 -6.14 8.46 9.79
N ARG A 41 -6.57 9.66 10.19
CA ARG A 41 -6.07 10.92 9.62
C ARG A 41 -4.58 11.10 9.87
N GLN A 42 -4.09 10.78 11.06
CA GLN A 42 -2.66 10.87 11.37
C GLN A 42 -1.85 9.93 10.49
N THR A 43 -2.33 8.69 10.28
CA THR A 43 -1.62 7.69 9.48
C THR A 43 -1.52 8.11 8.01
N TRP A 44 -2.62 8.58 7.43
CA TRP A 44 -2.64 9.05 6.04
C TRP A 44 -1.86 10.35 5.79
N ARG A 45 -1.55 11.14 6.83
CA ARG A 45 -0.71 12.34 6.70
C ARG A 45 0.79 12.05 6.79
N ARG A 46 1.19 10.81 7.07
CA ARG A 46 2.60 10.45 7.17
C ARG A 46 3.24 10.48 5.79
N ARG A 47 4.46 11.02 5.73
CA ARG A 47 5.35 10.88 4.57
C ARG A 47 5.45 9.44 4.09
N GLU A 48 5.59 8.50 5.01
CA GLU A 48 5.66 7.06 4.71
C GLU A 48 4.39 6.52 4.01
N ALA A 49 3.20 7.01 4.36
CA ALA A 49 1.98 6.62 3.67
C ALA A 49 1.98 7.11 2.21
N MET A 50 2.54 8.31 1.97
CA MET A 50 2.68 8.86 0.63
C MET A 50 3.75 8.13 -0.19
N GLU A 51 4.83 7.67 0.45
CA GLU A 51 5.82 6.79 -0.20
C GLU A 51 5.17 5.50 -0.65
N GLU A 52 4.42 4.82 0.22
CA GLU A 52 3.77 3.56 -0.12
C GLU A 52 2.69 3.73 -1.20
N TRP A 53 1.93 4.81 -1.16
CA TRP A 53 0.99 5.15 -2.23
C TRP A 53 1.73 5.37 -3.56
N LEU A 54 2.79 6.17 -3.58
CA LEU A 54 3.59 6.42 -4.79
C LEU A 54 4.14 5.11 -5.37
N GLU A 55 4.66 4.22 -4.54
CA GLU A 55 5.15 2.92 -4.97
C GLU A 55 4.05 2.04 -5.59
N ASP A 56 2.83 2.08 -5.03
CA ASP A 56 1.68 1.37 -5.60
C ASP A 56 1.30 1.98 -6.97
N GLU A 57 1.39 3.30 -7.15
CA GLU A 57 1.20 3.96 -8.45
C GLU A 57 2.27 3.57 -9.48
N LEU A 58 3.55 3.57 -9.08
CA LEU A 58 4.65 3.15 -9.94
C LEU A 58 4.48 1.68 -10.34
N TRP A 59 4.07 0.81 -9.41
CA TRP A 59 3.76 -0.59 -9.71
C TRP A 59 2.60 -0.73 -10.69
N PHE A 60 1.51 0.02 -10.49
CA PHE A 60 0.35 -0.02 -11.37
C PHE A 60 0.70 0.36 -12.82
N HIS A 61 1.57 1.35 -13.01
CA HIS A 61 2.07 1.74 -14.33
C HIS A 61 3.26 0.91 -14.83
N LEU A 62 3.62 -0.17 -14.12
CA LEU A 62 4.77 -1.04 -14.42
C LEU A 62 6.11 -0.28 -14.54
N LEU A 63 6.25 0.82 -13.80
CA LEU A 63 7.45 1.65 -13.72
C LEU A 63 8.38 1.12 -12.62
N ILE A 64 8.79 -0.12 -12.82
CA ILE A 64 9.69 -0.85 -11.94
C ILE A 64 11.04 -1.08 -12.62
N ASP A 65 12.02 -1.46 -11.81
CA ASP A 65 13.37 -1.79 -12.25
C ASP A 65 13.98 -0.67 -13.11
N ARG A 66 14.34 -0.97 -14.37
CA ARG A 66 14.96 -0.01 -15.29
C ARG A 66 14.04 1.14 -15.74
N PHE A 67 12.73 1.01 -15.55
CA PHE A 67 11.75 2.05 -15.93
C PHE A 67 11.34 2.92 -14.76
N ARG A 68 11.87 2.65 -13.55
CA ARG A 68 11.56 3.44 -12.36
C ARG A 68 12.13 4.86 -12.51
N PRO A 69 11.31 5.91 -12.44
CA PRO A 69 11.80 7.28 -12.49
C PRO A 69 12.62 7.63 -11.23
N GLN A 70 13.77 8.27 -11.42
CA GLN A 70 14.69 8.68 -10.35
C GLN A 70 14.93 10.20 -10.33
N THR A 71 14.08 10.99 -10.99
CA THR A 71 14.21 12.44 -11.00
C THR A 71 13.92 13.02 -9.61
N LYS A 72 14.55 14.16 -9.28
CA LYS A 72 14.32 14.87 -8.01
C LYS A 72 12.83 15.19 -7.79
N ALA A 73 12.10 15.49 -8.86
CA ALA A 73 10.66 15.77 -8.81
C ALA A 73 9.88 14.57 -8.25
N ILE A 74 10.08 13.38 -8.83
CA ILE A 74 9.38 12.15 -8.41
C ILE A 74 9.83 11.72 -7.01
N LEU A 75 11.13 11.76 -6.72
CA LEU A 75 11.65 11.39 -5.39
C LEU A 75 11.15 12.32 -4.28
N GLY A 76 10.82 13.57 -4.60
CA GLY A 76 10.24 14.54 -3.67
C GLY A 76 8.71 14.51 -3.56
N LEU A 77 8.00 13.71 -4.35
CA LEU A 77 6.54 13.62 -4.30
C LEU A 77 6.00 13.22 -2.92
N PRO A 78 6.57 12.25 -2.19
CA PRO A 78 6.04 11.86 -0.88
C PRO A 78 6.02 13.01 0.13
N ASP A 79 7.04 13.88 0.12
CA ASP A 79 7.10 15.06 0.98
C ASP A 79 6.04 16.08 0.57
N ARG A 80 5.90 16.35 -0.73
CA ARG A 80 4.90 17.31 -1.25
C ARG A 80 3.47 16.86 -0.99
N LEU A 81 3.18 15.57 -1.18
CA LEU A 81 1.88 14.97 -0.88
C LEU A 81 1.56 15.05 0.61
N ALA A 82 2.53 14.73 1.48
CA ALA A 82 2.33 14.78 2.93
C ALA A 82 2.12 16.22 3.44
N GLN A 83 2.74 17.20 2.79
CA GLN A 83 2.58 18.63 3.08
C GLN A 83 1.35 19.24 2.41
N GLY A 84 0.69 18.53 1.50
CA GLY A 84 -0.42 19.05 0.70
C GLY A 84 -0.02 20.06 -0.38
N THR A 85 1.27 20.14 -0.74
CA THR A 85 1.77 20.99 -1.84
C THR A 85 1.75 20.28 -3.21
N ALA A 86 1.37 19.01 -3.23
CA ALA A 86 0.98 18.27 -4.42
C ALA A 86 -0.28 17.47 -4.11
N THR A 87 -1.14 17.31 -5.11
CA THR A 87 -2.32 16.44 -5.07
C THR A 87 -2.00 15.07 -5.67
N ALA A 88 -2.90 14.10 -5.48
CA ALA A 88 -2.79 12.80 -6.17
C ALA A 88 -2.79 12.97 -7.70
N ARG A 89 -3.54 13.95 -8.22
CA ARG A 89 -3.58 14.29 -9.65
C ARG A 89 -2.21 14.79 -10.13
N ASP A 90 -1.58 15.71 -9.39
CA ASP A 90 -0.25 16.23 -9.73
C ASP A 90 0.80 15.12 -9.74
N ALA A 91 0.79 14.25 -8.71
CA ALA A 91 1.70 13.12 -8.64
C ALA A 91 1.52 12.16 -9.83
N THR A 92 0.27 11.81 -10.18
CA THR A 92 0.00 10.99 -11.38
C THR A 92 0.48 11.67 -12.65
N ALA A 93 0.27 12.99 -12.81
CA ALA A 93 0.76 13.73 -13.97
C ALA A 93 2.28 13.67 -14.09
N GLU A 94 3.00 13.89 -12.99
CA GLU A 94 4.47 13.80 -12.96
C GLU A 94 4.96 12.37 -13.30
N ILE A 95 4.28 11.33 -12.82
CA ILE A 95 4.60 9.93 -13.15
C ILE A 95 4.43 9.68 -14.66
N LEU A 96 3.30 10.07 -15.24
CA LEU A 96 2.98 9.85 -16.65
C LEU A 96 3.87 10.66 -17.60
N LEU A 97 4.36 11.81 -17.16
CA LEU A 97 5.31 12.65 -17.92
C LEU A 97 6.77 12.31 -17.65
N SER A 98 7.05 11.34 -16.80
CA SER A 98 8.43 10.93 -16.51
C SER A 98 9.07 10.20 -17.70
N THR A 99 10.38 10.35 -17.85
CA THR A 99 11.16 9.61 -18.86
C THR A 99 10.99 8.10 -18.72
N GLY A 100 10.86 7.59 -17.49
CA GLY A 100 10.61 6.17 -17.24
C GLY A 100 9.33 5.67 -17.88
N PHE A 101 8.26 6.46 -17.81
CA PHE A 101 6.98 6.13 -18.46
C PHE A 101 7.07 6.17 -19.98
N SER A 102 7.74 7.18 -20.57
CA SER A 102 7.95 7.24 -22.02
C SER A 102 8.84 6.10 -22.54
N LEU A 103 9.89 5.71 -21.81
CA LEU A 103 10.74 4.57 -22.17
C LEU A 103 9.99 3.23 -22.09
N ARG A 104 9.07 3.10 -21.13
CA ARG A 104 8.25 1.89 -20.97
C ARG A 104 7.18 1.76 -22.05
N ASN A 105 6.68 2.90 -22.53
CA ASN A 105 5.58 3.01 -23.48
C ASN A 105 6.01 3.84 -24.70
N PRO A 106 6.93 3.32 -25.54
CA PRO A 106 7.52 4.09 -26.63
C PRO A 106 6.52 4.36 -27.75
N GLY A 107 6.57 5.59 -28.28
CA GLY A 107 5.74 6.04 -29.39
C GLY A 107 4.36 6.55 -28.98
N ASN A 108 3.75 7.37 -29.85
CA ASN A 108 2.47 8.02 -29.60
C ASN A 108 1.33 7.01 -29.36
N ASP A 109 1.26 5.94 -30.15
CA ASP A 109 0.21 4.91 -30.07
C ASP A 109 0.23 4.20 -28.72
N THR A 110 1.39 3.67 -28.30
CA THR A 110 1.55 2.99 -27.02
C THR A 110 1.31 3.94 -25.85
N PHE A 111 1.91 5.13 -25.87
CA PHE A 111 1.78 6.10 -24.79
C PHE A 111 0.32 6.50 -24.56
N VAL A 112 -0.36 6.95 -25.62
CA VAL A 112 -1.75 7.44 -25.54
C VAL A 112 -2.69 6.30 -25.18
N THR A 113 -2.48 5.10 -25.73
CA THR A 113 -3.23 3.90 -25.35
C THR A 113 -3.12 3.64 -23.86
N VAL A 114 -1.91 3.53 -23.32
CA VAL A 114 -1.72 3.24 -21.90
C VAL A 114 -2.32 4.35 -21.02
N VAL A 115 -2.19 5.62 -21.39
CA VAL A 115 -2.82 6.73 -20.64
C VAL A 115 -4.35 6.59 -20.63
N LEU A 116 -4.99 6.37 -21.78
CA LEU A 116 -6.45 6.21 -21.87
C LEU A 116 -6.95 4.98 -21.14
N GLU A 117 -6.32 3.83 -21.32
CA GLU A 117 -6.73 2.57 -20.69
C GLU A 117 -6.49 2.60 -19.17
N SER A 118 -5.31 3.07 -18.74
CA SER A 118 -4.94 3.06 -17.32
C SER A 118 -5.66 4.14 -16.51
N CYS A 119 -5.90 5.32 -17.08
CA CYS A 119 -6.51 6.44 -16.36
C CYS A 119 -8.02 6.50 -16.54
N LEU A 120 -8.57 6.19 -17.71
CA LEU A 120 -10.02 6.32 -17.97
C LEU A 120 -10.73 4.98 -18.07
N GLY A 121 -10.00 3.87 -18.21
CA GLY A 121 -10.61 2.55 -18.40
C GLY A 121 -11.27 2.38 -19.76
N LEU A 122 -10.87 3.16 -20.75
CA LEU A 122 -11.29 2.93 -22.13
C LEU A 122 -10.65 1.65 -22.66
N THR A 123 -11.32 1.01 -23.61
CA THR A 123 -10.74 -0.06 -24.44
C THR A 123 -10.46 0.57 -25.80
N VAL A 124 -9.20 0.87 -26.14
CA VAL A 124 -8.90 1.70 -27.33
C VAL A 124 -9.22 0.99 -28.65
N GLN A 125 -9.38 -0.33 -28.63
CA GLN A 125 -9.81 -1.14 -29.77
C GLN A 125 -11.30 -0.94 -30.07
N GLU A 126 -12.09 -0.40 -29.14
CA GLU A 126 -13.50 -0.08 -29.36
C GLU A 126 -13.63 1.14 -30.28
N ARG A 127 -14.54 1.05 -31.26
CA ARG A 127 -14.75 2.10 -32.28
C ARG A 127 -14.94 3.50 -31.69
N LYS A 128 -15.61 3.62 -30.53
CA LYS A 128 -15.86 4.90 -29.84
C LYS A 128 -14.59 5.56 -29.28
N ALA A 129 -13.56 4.78 -28.94
CA ALA A 129 -12.33 5.30 -28.35
C ALA A 129 -11.26 5.63 -29.42
N ARG A 130 -11.43 5.13 -30.65
CA ARG A 130 -10.45 5.30 -31.72
C ARG A 130 -10.24 6.76 -32.14
N ALA A 131 -11.31 7.55 -32.20
CA ALA A 131 -11.22 8.98 -32.50
C ALA A 131 -10.40 9.73 -31.44
N GLU A 132 -10.59 9.38 -30.16
CA GLU A 132 -9.84 9.97 -29.06
C GLU A 132 -8.37 9.51 -29.06
N LEU A 133 -8.10 8.25 -29.39
CA LEU A 133 -6.73 7.76 -29.57
C LEU A 133 -6.01 8.53 -30.68
N ASP A 134 -6.65 8.71 -31.84
CA ASP A 134 -6.05 9.42 -32.98
C ASP A 134 -5.82 10.91 -32.67
N ALA A 135 -6.75 11.56 -31.96
CA ALA A 135 -6.55 12.92 -31.47
C ALA A 135 -5.39 13.00 -30.46
N GLY A 136 -5.33 12.08 -29.49
CA GLY A 136 -4.25 12.04 -28.50
C GLY A 136 -2.88 11.79 -29.14
N LYS A 137 -2.79 11.00 -30.21
CA LYS A 137 -1.56 10.82 -30.98
C LYS A 137 -1.10 12.12 -31.64
N GLN A 138 -2.03 12.87 -32.23
CA GLN A 138 -1.71 14.18 -32.81
C GLN A 138 -1.16 15.13 -31.75
N LEU A 139 -1.78 15.19 -30.56
CA LEU A 139 -1.29 15.98 -29.44
C LEU A 139 0.10 15.55 -28.97
N TYR A 140 0.33 14.24 -28.84
CA TYR A 140 1.65 13.70 -28.50
C TYR A 140 2.73 14.16 -29.48
N ASP A 141 2.42 14.19 -30.78
CA ASP A 141 3.33 14.63 -31.84
C ASP A 141 3.45 16.17 -31.96
N GLY A 142 2.87 16.93 -31.02
CA GLY A 142 2.95 18.40 -31.00
C GLY A 142 1.97 19.10 -31.96
N ARG A 143 0.95 18.37 -32.46
CA ARG A 143 -0.05 18.93 -33.37
C ARG A 143 -1.30 19.31 -32.60
N ARG A 144 -1.89 20.44 -32.96
CA ARG A 144 -3.17 20.88 -32.39
C ARG A 144 -4.29 19.91 -32.76
N ALA A 145 -5.02 19.42 -31.77
CA ALA A 145 -6.22 18.60 -31.96
C ALA A 145 -7.22 18.83 -30.83
N ARG A 146 -8.47 18.37 -31.03
CA ARG A 146 -9.49 18.33 -30.00
C ARG A 146 -9.57 16.92 -29.42
N PHE A 147 -9.21 16.76 -28.15
CA PHE A 147 -9.09 15.50 -27.43
C PHE A 147 -9.98 15.54 -26.18
N LEU A 148 -10.86 14.55 -26.02
CA LEU A 148 -11.85 14.46 -24.93
C LEU A 148 -12.62 15.78 -24.73
N GLY A 149 -12.98 16.40 -25.86
CA GLY A 149 -13.74 17.66 -25.92
C GLY A 149 -12.93 18.93 -25.72
N GLN A 150 -11.64 18.86 -25.37
CA GLN A 150 -10.76 20.01 -25.10
C GLN A 150 -9.68 20.17 -26.18
N ASP A 151 -9.27 21.41 -26.43
CA ASP A 151 -8.12 21.69 -27.29
C ASP A 151 -6.80 21.42 -26.54
N GLY A 152 -5.81 20.93 -27.27
CA GLY A 152 -4.42 20.82 -26.81
C GLY A 152 -3.46 20.80 -27.99
N ASP A 153 -2.15 20.82 -27.72
CA ASP A 153 -1.11 20.73 -28.75
C ASP A 153 0.19 20.07 -28.26
N SER A 154 0.16 19.38 -27.12
CA SER A 154 1.34 18.77 -26.52
C SER A 154 1.08 17.42 -25.85
N GLN A 155 2.14 16.65 -25.62
CA GLN A 155 2.09 15.44 -24.78
C GLN A 155 1.60 15.75 -23.35
N ALA A 156 1.98 16.90 -22.80
CA ALA A 156 1.51 17.35 -21.50
C ALA A 156 -0.01 17.58 -21.49
N ASP A 157 -0.59 18.06 -22.59
CA ASP A 157 -2.04 18.19 -22.71
C ASP A 157 -2.76 16.86 -22.75
N VAL A 158 -2.20 15.82 -23.39
CA VAL A 158 -2.77 14.46 -23.34
C VAL A 158 -2.96 14.03 -21.88
N VAL A 159 -1.93 14.19 -21.06
CA VAL A 159 -1.98 13.84 -19.63
C VAL A 159 -2.95 14.77 -18.89
N ARG A 160 -2.78 16.09 -19.00
CA ARG A 160 -3.60 17.09 -18.29
C ARG A 160 -5.10 16.93 -18.55
N ILE A 161 -5.48 16.78 -19.83
CA ILE A 161 -6.87 16.63 -20.27
C ILE A 161 -7.44 15.29 -19.78
N THR A 162 -6.68 14.19 -19.88
CA THR A 162 -7.09 12.87 -19.39
C THR A 162 -7.36 12.90 -17.89
N LEU A 163 -6.42 13.44 -17.10
CA LEU A 163 -6.55 13.52 -15.65
C LEU A 163 -7.61 14.53 -15.19
N GLY A 164 -8.10 15.39 -16.09
CA GLY A 164 -9.22 16.29 -15.82
C GLY A 164 -10.59 15.61 -15.81
N GLN A 165 -10.70 14.42 -16.41
CA GLN A 165 -11.98 13.72 -16.58
C GLN A 165 -12.49 13.09 -15.29
N ASP A 166 -13.80 13.05 -15.10
CA ASP A 166 -14.43 12.38 -13.95
C ASP A 166 -14.17 10.86 -13.93
N ALA A 167 -14.01 10.24 -15.11
CA ALA A 167 -13.64 8.84 -15.23
C ALA A 167 -12.26 8.53 -14.62
N PHE A 168 -11.31 9.47 -14.66
CA PHE A 168 -10.03 9.31 -13.95
C PHE A 168 -10.24 9.24 -12.44
N ARG A 169 -11.05 10.15 -11.90
CA ARG A 169 -11.34 10.19 -10.47
C ARG A 169 -12.05 8.92 -10.00
N GLU A 170 -13.07 8.49 -10.74
CA GLU A 170 -13.80 7.26 -10.47
C GLU A 170 -12.86 6.05 -10.45
N ARG A 171 -11.96 5.93 -11.44
CA ARG A 171 -11.03 4.80 -11.55
C ARG A 171 -9.97 4.78 -10.45
N LEU A 172 -9.40 5.94 -10.10
CA LEU A 172 -8.41 6.01 -9.01
C LEU A 172 -9.06 5.67 -7.66
N LEU A 173 -10.28 6.16 -7.42
CA LEU A 173 -11.07 5.82 -6.23
C LEU A 173 -11.44 4.33 -6.22
N ASP A 174 -11.87 3.75 -7.35
CA ASP A 174 -12.21 2.31 -7.46
C ASP A 174 -11.02 1.42 -7.12
N ARG A 175 -9.83 1.72 -7.65
CA ARG A 175 -8.62 0.95 -7.33
C ARG A 175 -8.31 0.96 -5.85
N ASN A 176 -8.41 2.13 -5.21
CA ASN A 176 -8.15 2.25 -3.77
C ASN A 176 -9.24 1.61 -2.91
N HIS A 177 -10.49 1.64 -3.36
CA HIS A 177 -11.58 0.95 -2.69
C HIS A 177 -11.38 -0.58 -2.76
N ARG A 178 -11.01 -1.13 -3.92
CA ARG A 178 -10.66 -2.54 -4.07
C ARG A 178 -9.49 -2.93 -3.17
N ARG A 179 -8.48 -2.08 -3.04
CA ARG A 179 -7.34 -2.31 -2.17
C ARG A 179 -7.75 -2.39 -0.69
N LEU A 180 -8.55 -1.43 -0.22
CA LEU A 180 -8.95 -1.33 1.19
C LEU A 180 -10.07 -2.30 1.59
N PHE A 181 -11.03 -2.56 0.70
CA PHE A 181 -12.23 -3.34 1.01
C PHE A 181 -12.25 -4.72 0.32
N GLY A 182 -11.41 -4.96 -0.68
CA GLY A 182 -11.47 -6.16 -1.52
C GLY A 182 -12.64 -6.16 -2.52
N ALA A 183 -13.34 -5.03 -2.67
CA ALA A 183 -14.54 -4.91 -3.49
C ALA A 183 -14.51 -3.66 -4.38
N PRO A 184 -15.16 -3.66 -5.56
CA PRO A 184 -15.30 -2.46 -6.39
C PRO A 184 -16.03 -1.33 -5.66
N LEU A 185 -15.69 -0.08 -5.96
CA LEU A 185 -16.37 1.11 -5.42
C LEU A 185 -17.84 1.18 -5.82
N ALA A 186 -18.20 0.62 -6.99
CA ALA A 186 -19.58 0.52 -7.45
C ALA A 186 -20.52 -0.16 -6.44
N THR A 187 -20.00 -1.00 -5.54
CA THR A 187 -20.79 -1.63 -4.46
C THR A 187 -21.38 -0.62 -3.47
N ARG A 188 -20.86 0.62 -3.40
CA ARG A 188 -21.45 1.70 -2.59
C ARG A 188 -22.67 2.37 -3.23
N GLY A 189 -23.02 1.99 -4.48
CA GLY A 189 -24.11 2.55 -5.25
C GLY A 189 -23.71 3.80 -6.06
N ARG A 190 -24.33 3.97 -7.24
CA ARG A 190 -23.92 4.98 -8.22
C ARG A 190 -23.94 6.41 -7.67
N ALA A 191 -24.98 6.80 -6.95
CA ALA A 191 -25.10 8.15 -6.38
C ALA A 191 -23.97 8.47 -5.38
N ALA A 192 -23.53 7.50 -4.58
CA ALA A 192 -22.42 7.68 -3.65
C ALA A 192 -21.09 7.87 -4.41
N VAL A 193 -20.88 7.12 -5.48
CA VAL A 193 -19.69 7.28 -6.35
C VAL A 193 -19.68 8.66 -6.99
N GLU A 194 -20.80 9.11 -7.54
CA GLU A 194 -20.93 10.43 -8.17
C GLU A 194 -20.67 11.56 -7.17
N ALA A 195 -21.17 11.45 -5.94
CA ALA A 195 -20.91 12.42 -4.88
C ALA A 195 -19.42 12.49 -4.50
N LEU A 196 -18.72 11.34 -4.42
CA LEU A 196 -17.29 11.30 -4.13
C LEU A 196 -16.45 11.89 -5.27
N VAL A 197 -16.82 11.58 -6.52
CA VAL A 197 -16.18 12.14 -7.71
C VAL A 197 -16.39 13.65 -7.79
N ALA A 198 -17.61 14.13 -7.55
CA ALA A 198 -17.92 15.56 -7.49
C ALA A 198 -17.10 16.26 -6.40
N ARG A 199 -17.07 15.70 -5.19
CA ARG A 199 -16.25 16.24 -4.08
C ARG A 199 -14.78 16.38 -4.46
N TRP A 200 -14.19 15.36 -5.09
CA TRP A 200 -12.77 15.43 -5.50
C TRP A 200 -12.53 16.29 -6.75
N ARG A 201 -13.54 16.48 -7.60
CA ARG A 201 -13.47 17.46 -8.69
C ARG A 201 -13.46 18.89 -8.16
N ASP A 202 -14.28 19.17 -7.15
CA ASP A 202 -14.42 20.51 -6.58
C ASP A 202 -13.27 20.85 -5.62
N ASP A 203 -12.61 19.85 -5.03
CA ASP A 203 -11.39 19.97 -4.23
C ASP A 203 -10.40 18.85 -4.56
N GLU A 204 -9.34 19.17 -5.32
CA GLU A 204 -8.33 18.19 -5.74
C GLU A 204 -7.51 17.61 -4.58
N SER A 205 -7.46 18.30 -3.43
CA SER A 205 -6.78 17.85 -2.22
C SER A 205 -7.60 16.82 -1.43
N ALA A 206 -8.89 16.67 -1.75
CA ALA A 206 -9.79 15.81 -0.99
C ALA A 206 -9.42 14.33 -1.02
N PHE A 207 -8.70 13.86 -2.06
CA PHE A 207 -8.44 12.43 -2.31
C PHE A 207 -7.99 11.64 -1.08
N PHE A 208 -6.91 12.05 -0.42
CA PHE A 208 -6.41 11.33 0.76
C PHE A 208 -7.35 11.49 1.98
N GLY A 209 -8.10 12.59 2.05
CA GLY A 209 -9.19 12.76 3.01
C GLY A 209 -10.28 11.71 2.81
N ILE A 210 -10.66 11.41 1.56
CA ILE A 210 -11.61 10.34 1.21
C ILE A 210 -11.09 8.99 1.71
N LEU A 211 -9.82 8.67 1.45
CA LEU A 211 -9.23 7.41 1.89
C LEU A 211 -9.18 7.29 3.41
N ALA A 212 -8.88 8.40 4.10
CA ALA A 212 -8.94 8.45 5.56
C ALA A 212 -10.36 8.16 6.06
N GLU A 213 -11.38 8.84 5.54
CA GLU A 213 -12.80 8.60 5.89
C GLU A 213 -13.21 7.14 5.68
N TRP A 214 -12.80 6.52 4.57
CA TRP A 214 -13.08 5.10 4.32
C TRP A 214 -12.50 4.19 5.40
N THR A 215 -11.28 4.45 5.86
CA THR A 215 -10.66 3.66 6.95
C THR A 215 -11.27 3.92 8.33
N GLN A 216 -12.24 4.84 8.44
CA GLN A 216 -13.00 5.12 9.66
C GLN A 216 -14.43 4.56 9.58
N ALA A 217 -14.88 4.21 8.37
CA ALA A 217 -16.23 3.77 8.14
C ALA A 217 -16.51 2.42 8.83
N ALA A 218 -17.78 2.22 9.22
CA ALA A 218 -18.19 1.06 10.02
C ALA A 218 -17.95 -0.29 9.30
N ASP A 219 -18.02 -0.31 7.97
CA ASP A 219 -17.70 -1.45 7.12
C ASP A 219 -16.22 -1.80 7.18
N TYR A 220 -15.32 -0.80 7.15
CA TYR A 220 -13.89 -1.01 7.32
C TYR A 220 -13.56 -1.54 8.72
N VAL A 221 -14.11 -0.90 9.76
CA VAL A 221 -13.91 -1.32 11.17
C VAL A 221 -14.43 -2.75 11.40
N ALA A 222 -15.57 -3.12 10.81
CA ALA A 222 -16.07 -4.49 10.87
C ALA A 222 -15.15 -5.48 10.13
N ALA A 223 -14.57 -5.08 8.99
CA ALA A 223 -13.66 -5.91 8.20
C ALA A 223 -12.31 -6.17 8.88
N VAL A 224 -11.92 -5.39 9.89
CA VAL A 224 -10.70 -5.62 10.70
C VAL A 224 -10.73 -6.97 11.41
N ALA A 225 -11.91 -7.48 11.80
CA ALA A 225 -12.03 -8.78 12.42
C ALA A 225 -11.76 -9.95 11.45
N VAL A 226 -11.76 -9.68 10.13
CA VAL A 226 -11.57 -10.69 9.10
C VAL A 226 -10.11 -10.71 8.66
N LYS A 227 -9.44 -11.83 8.93
CA LYS A 227 -8.07 -12.09 8.48
C LYS A 227 -7.98 -12.00 6.96
N ARG A 228 -7.02 -11.25 6.44
CA ARG A 228 -6.71 -11.21 5.00
C ARG A 228 -5.29 -11.69 4.73
N PRO A 229 -5.05 -12.46 3.65
CA PRO A 229 -3.70 -12.80 3.24
C PRO A 229 -2.89 -11.52 2.98
N ARG A 230 -1.69 -11.45 3.53
CA ARG A 230 -0.75 -10.37 3.22
C ARG A 230 -0.25 -10.54 1.78
N THR A 231 -0.10 -9.44 1.07
CA THR A 231 0.64 -9.46 -0.20
C THR A 231 2.11 -9.81 0.04
N HIS A 232 2.81 -10.31 -0.97
CA HIS A 232 4.26 -10.57 -0.85
C HIS A 232 5.04 -9.31 -0.43
N ARG A 233 4.61 -8.14 -0.90
CA ARG A 233 5.19 -6.85 -0.50
C ARG A 233 4.99 -6.59 1.00
N GLN A 234 3.76 -6.69 1.49
CA GLN A 234 3.43 -6.50 2.92
C GLN A 234 4.18 -7.49 3.80
N LEU A 235 4.29 -8.74 3.36
CA LEU A 235 5.00 -9.77 4.11
C LEU A 235 6.50 -9.46 4.24
N VAL A 236 7.18 -9.12 3.13
CA VAL A 236 8.61 -8.79 3.16
C VAL A 236 8.84 -7.57 4.05
N ARG A 237 8.07 -6.50 3.86
CA ARG A 237 8.18 -5.30 4.71
C ARG A 237 7.89 -5.60 6.18
N ALA A 238 6.88 -6.42 6.47
CA ALA A 238 6.62 -6.87 7.83
C ALA A 238 7.82 -7.58 8.43
N LEU A 239 8.43 -8.52 7.71
CA LEU A 239 9.58 -9.26 8.19
C LEU A 239 10.77 -8.35 8.51
N TYR A 240 11.09 -7.38 7.63
CA TYR A 240 12.13 -6.37 7.90
C TYR A 240 11.79 -5.52 9.11
N PHE A 241 10.56 -5.08 9.24
CA PHE A 241 10.17 -4.20 10.33
C PHE A 241 10.12 -4.94 11.67
N ASP A 242 9.56 -6.15 11.67
CA ASP A 242 9.42 -6.99 12.85
C ASP A 242 10.76 -7.52 13.37
N VAL A 243 11.73 -7.81 12.48
CA VAL A 243 13.03 -8.38 12.86
C VAL A 243 14.15 -7.33 12.96
N LEU A 244 14.16 -6.32 12.08
CA LEU A 244 15.24 -5.34 11.99
C LEU A 244 14.82 -3.91 12.37
N GLU A 245 13.52 -3.66 12.60
CA GLU A 245 12.94 -2.34 12.91
C GLU A 245 13.29 -1.25 11.89
N ARG A 246 13.36 -1.63 10.62
CA ARG A 246 13.53 -0.72 9.49
C ARG A 246 12.74 -1.19 8.29
N ALA A 247 12.49 -0.29 7.35
CA ALA A 247 12.01 -0.70 6.03
C ALA A 247 13.14 -1.41 5.26
N PRO A 248 12.81 -2.35 4.35
CA PRO A 248 13.76 -2.84 3.38
C PRO A 248 14.16 -1.71 2.43
N THR A 249 15.40 -1.75 1.95
CA THR A 249 15.80 -1.00 0.76
C THR A 249 15.01 -1.48 -0.46
N TYR A 250 15.00 -0.68 -1.53
CA TYR A 250 14.29 -1.05 -2.76
C TYR A 250 14.78 -2.40 -3.33
N ASP A 251 16.10 -2.63 -3.36
CA ASP A 251 16.67 -3.88 -3.89
C ASP A 251 16.37 -5.09 -3.01
N GLU A 252 16.46 -4.94 -1.68
CA GLU A 252 16.04 -5.99 -0.73
C GLU A 252 14.58 -6.39 -0.96
N LEU A 253 13.69 -5.40 -1.03
CA LEU A 253 12.26 -5.62 -1.26
C LEU A 253 12.01 -6.29 -2.62
N ARG A 254 12.63 -5.77 -3.68
CA ARG A 254 12.50 -6.27 -5.04
C ARG A 254 12.95 -7.73 -5.14
N ASN A 255 14.15 -8.04 -4.66
CA ASN A 255 14.73 -9.38 -4.77
C ASN A 255 13.89 -10.41 -4.03
N MET A 256 13.49 -10.13 -2.78
CA MET A 256 12.69 -11.06 -1.99
C MET A 256 11.27 -11.21 -2.53
N ARG A 257 10.62 -10.12 -2.93
CA ARG A 257 9.28 -10.17 -3.54
C ARG A 257 9.30 -11.01 -4.82
N ASN A 258 10.26 -10.78 -5.71
CA ASN A 258 10.37 -11.51 -6.97
C ASN A 258 10.63 -13.01 -6.72
N ALA A 259 11.48 -13.34 -5.73
CA ALA A 259 11.69 -14.72 -5.34
C ALA A 259 10.39 -15.39 -4.84
N LEU A 260 9.63 -14.73 -3.96
CA LEU A 260 8.33 -15.24 -3.48
C LEU A 260 7.30 -15.40 -4.62
N GLN A 261 7.26 -14.45 -5.56
CA GLN A 261 6.34 -14.51 -6.71
C GLN A 261 6.67 -15.64 -7.69
N SER A 262 7.92 -16.09 -7.74
CA SER A 262 8.35 -17.17 -8.62
C SER A 262 7.97 -18.58 -8.14
N MET A 263 7.43 -18.70 -6.92
CA MET A 263 7.07 -19.98 -6.31
C MET A 263 5.57 -20.23 -6.31
N ALA A 264 5.17 -21.49 -6.51
CA ALA A 264 3.78 -21.92 -6.36
C ALA A 264 3.33 -21.87 -4.88
N ASP A 265 4.22 -22.29 -3.96
CA ASP A 265 4.05 -22.12 -2.51
C ASP A 265 5.24 -21.33 -1.94
N PRO A 266 5.04 -20.10 -1.44
CA PRO A 266 6.11 -19.32 -0.84
C PRO A 266 6.48 -19.77 0.58
N ALA A 267 5.72 -20.65 1.25
CA ALA A 267 5.94 -21.01 2.67
C ALA A 267 7.37 -21.45 3.02
N PRO A 268 8.02 -22.36 2.28
CA PRO A 268 9.39 -22.78 2.61
C PRO A 268 10.39 -21.63 2.51
N LEU A 269 10.25 -20.78 1.49
CA LEU A 269 11.14 -19.64 1.30
C LEU A 269 10.93 -18.55 2.36
N ARG A 270 9.68 -18.34 2.81
CA ARG A 270 9.38 -17.47 3.96
C ARG A 270 10.11 -17.92 5.22
N ALA A 271 10.17 -19.23 5.47
CA ALA A 271 10.90 -19.78 6.60
C ALA A 271 12.41 -19.56 6.49
N VAL A 272 12.98 -19.75 5.29
CA VAL A 272 14.40 -19.47 5.02
C VAL A 272 14.73 -17.99 5.25
N PHE A 273 13.92 -17.08 4.72
CA PHE A 273 14.12 -15.64 4.92
C PHE A 273 14.02 -15.24 6.38
N SER A 274 13.01 -15.75 7.10
CA SER A 274 12.83 -15.46 8.52
C SER A 274 14.04 -15.94 9.32
N LYS A 275 14.51 -17.17 9.08
CA LYS A 275 15.71 -17.71 9.72
C LYS A 275 16.95 -16.87 9.42
N LEU A 276 17.21 -16.55 8.14
CA LEU A 276 18.36 -15.74 7.73
C LEU A 276 18.39 -14.38 8.46
N MET A 277 17.22 -13.71 8.57
CA MET A 277 17.13 -12.42 9.24
C MET A 277 17.30 -12.54 10.75
N LEU A 278 16.79 -13.61 11.37
CA LEU A 278 16.99 -13.91 12.79
C LEU A 278 18.43 -14.35 13.13
N ASP A 279 19.16 -14.90 12.16
CA ASP A 279 20.58 -15.26 12.27
C ASP A 279 21.51 -14.05 12.10
N SER A 280 20.98 -12.91 11.61
CA SER A 280 21.75 -11.67 11.47
C SER A 280 22.04 -11.02 12.82
N THR A 281 23.23 -10.44 12.96
CA THR A 281 23.61 -9.60 14.12
C THR A 281 22.78 -8.32 14.22
N ALA A 282 22.06 -7.93 13.17
CA ALA A 282 21.16 -6.79 13.16
C ALA A 282 19.75 -7.11 13.69
N ALA A 283 19.45 -8.37 14.01
CA ALA A 283 18.15 -8.77 14.55
C ALA A 283 17.88 -8.12 15.90
N LYS A 284 16.75 -7.42 16.01
CA LYS A 284 16.29 -6.75 17.23
C LYS A 284 15.14 -7.54 17.85
N LEU A 285 15.52 -8.57 18.59
CA LEU A 285 14.57 -9.44 19.28
C LEU A 285 14.15 -8.84 20.63
N PRO A 286 12.92 -9.12 21.11
CA PRO A 286 12.56 -8.87 22.50
C PRO A 286 13.56 -9.55 23.45
N VAL A 287 13.81 -8.93 24.60
CA VAL A 287 14.71 -9.48 25.62
C VAL A 287 13.95 -10.48 26.48
N LEU A 288 14.46 -11.70 26.57
CA LEU A 288 13.96 -12.71 27.50
C LEU A 288 14.62 -12.49 28.86
N VAL A 289 13.81 -12.15 29.87
CA VAL A 289 14.23 -12.05 31.27
C VAL A 289 13.87 -13.35 31.98
N ALA A 290 14.82 -13.91 32.74
CA ALA A 290 14.61 -15.16 33.46
C ALA A 290 13.46 -15.04 34.47
N GLY A 291 12.50 -15.97 34.41
CA GLY A 291 11.27 -15.94 35.23
C GLY A 291 10.12 -15.13 34.63
N GLU A 292 10.31 -14.47 33.49
CA GLU A 292 9.30 -13.69 32.77
C GLU A 292 8.93 -14.32 31.41
N GLU A 293 9.06 -15.65 31.28
CA GLU A 293 8.88 -16.36 30.00
C GLU A 293 7.49 -16.12 29.40
N ARG A 294 6.45 -16.09 30.25
CA ARG A 294 5.07 -15.84 29.80
C ARG A 294 4.87 -14.43 29.24
N ASP A 295 5.47 -13.43 29.88
CA ASP A 295 5.38 -12.04 29.44
C ASP A 295 6.19 -11.83 28.14
N PHE A 296 7.34 -12.50 28.02
CA PHE A 296 8.10 -12.55 26.77
C PHE A 296 7.27 -13.16 25.62
N VAL A 297 6.61 -14.31 25.85
CA VAL A 297 5.75 -14.95 24.84
C VAL A 297 4.60 -14.03 24.46
N ARG A 298 3.94 -13.43 25.44
CA ARG A 298 2.86 -12.45 25.22
C ARG A 298 3.34 -11.28 24.35
N ALA A 299 4.49 -10.69 24.67
CA ALA A 299 5.08 -9.60 23.90
C ALA A 299 5.37 -10.02 22.45
N CYS A 300 5.87 -11.24 22.23
CA CYS A 300 6.08 -11.79 20.89
C CYS A 300 4.78 -11.92 20.11
N PHE A 301 3.72 -12.48 20.70
CA PHE A 301 2.42 -12.63 20.05
C PHE A 301 1.80 -11.28 19.66
N LEU A 302 1.85 -10.30 20.56
CA LEU A 302 1.37 -8.95 20.29
C LEU A 302 2.17 -8.27 19.16
N ARG A 303 3.50 -8.43 19.15
CA ARG A 303 4.38 -7.87 18.10
C ARG A 303 4.15 -8.51 16.74
N TYR A 304 4.27 -9.84 16.66
CA TYR A 304 4.34 -10.54 15.37
C TYR A 304 2.96 -10.93 14.82
N LEU A 305 1.99 -11.21 15.69
CA LEU A 305 0.65 -11.67 15.30
C LEU A 305 -0.46 -10.64 15.58
N GLY A 306 -0.20 -9.65 16.45
CA GLY A 306 -1.17 -8.59 16.75
C GLY A 306 -2.32 -9.02 17.65
N ARG A 307 -2.16 -10.12 18.39
CA ARG A 307 -3.15 -10.65 19.34
C ARG A 307 -2.48 -11.20 20.59
N GLU A 308 -3.27 -11.42 21.62
CA GLU A 308 -2.83 -12.16 22.80
C GLU A 308 -2.66 -13.66 22.46
N PRO A 309 -1.69 -14.36 23.06
CA PRO A 309 -1.66 -15.82 23.03
C PRO A 309 -2.85 -16.38 23.82
N THR A 310 -3.37 -17.51 23.38
CA THR A 310 -4.27 -18.32 24.22
C THR A 310 -3.49 -18.87 25.42
N GLN A 311 -4.20 -19.31 26.45
CA GLN A 311 -3.56 -19.90 27.64
C GLN A 311 -2.73 -21.16 27.30
N ALA A 312 -3.19 -21.96 26.34
CA ALA A 312 -2.47 -23.13 25.85
C ALA A 312 -1.19 -22.72 25.11
N GLU A 313 -1.28 -21.81 24.14
CA GLU A 313 -0.11 -21.29 23.42
C GLU A 313 0.92 -20.68 24.40
N ALA A 314 0.48 -19.86 25.36
CA ALA A 314 1.36 -19.25 26.34
C ALA A 314 2.07 -20.31 27.21
N GLY A 315 1.36 -21.37 27.60
CA GLY A 315 1.92 -22.48 28.37
C GLY A 315 2.94 -23.29 27.58
N GLU A 316 2.61 -23.66 26.34
CA GLU A 316 3.49 -24.45 25.46
C GLU A 316 4.79 -23.70 25.12
N PHE A 317 4.69 -22.44 24.68
CA PHE A 317 5.88 -21.66 24.35
C PHE A 317 6.75 -21.35 25.58
N ALA A 318 6.14 -21.11 26.75
CA ALA A 318 6.90 -20.90 27.99
C ALA A 318 7.59 -22.20 28.46
N ALA A 319 6.96 -23.36 28.28
CA ALA A 319 7.57 -24.65 28.59
C ALA A 319 8.80 -24.92 27.71
N VAL A 320 8.69 -24.66 26.39
CA VAL A 320 9.81 -24.79 25.45
C VAL A 320 10.98 -23.89 25.84
N LEU A 321 10.73 -22.66 26.32
CA LEU A 321 11.79 -21.78 26.80
C LEU A 321 12.53 -22.30 28.04
N GLY A 322 11.92 -23.21 28.81
CA GLY A 322 12.56 -23.88 29.94
C GLY A 322 13.47 -25.05 29.56
N GLU A 323 13.46 -25.49 28.29
CA GLU A 323 14.32 -26.59 27.81
C GLU A 323 15.77 -26.13 27.59
N ALA A 324 16.72 -27.03 27.81
CA ALA A 324 18.14 -26.74 27.63
C ALA A 324 18.46 -26.37 26.17
N GLY A 325 19.03 -25.18 25.96
CA GLY A 325 19.39 -24.67 24.62
C GLY A 325 18.25 -23.94 23.89
N ALA A 326 17.06 -23.84 24.48
CA ALA A 326 16.02 -22.97 23.97
C ALA A 326 16.41 -21.49 24.13
N SER A 327 15.91 -20.65 23.23
CA SER A 327 16.13 -19.20 23.26
C SER A 327 14.89 -18.50 22.73
N GLY A 328 14.73 -17.21 23.08
CA GLY A 328 13.64 -16.39 22.58
C GLY A 328 13.54 -16.38 21.04
N LYS A 329 14.66 -16.56 20.35
CA LYS A 329 14.71 -16.69 18.88
C LYS A 329 13.89 -17.86 18.35
N HIS A 330 13.84 -19.00 19.04
CA HIS A 330 13.03 -20.14 18.59
C HIS A 330 11.53 -19.83 18.63
N VAL A 331 11.07 -19.10 19.64
CA VAL A 331 9.68 -18.61 19.73
C VAL A 331 9.39 -17.67 18.56
N VAL A 332 10.25 -16.67 18.33
CA VAL A 332 10.06 -15.72 17.22
C VAL A 332 10.06 -16.43 15.87
N GLN A 333 10.99 -17.36 15.65
CA GLN A 333 11.03 -18.15 14.42
C GLN A 333 9.71 -18.91 14.20
N ALA A 334 9.21 -19.62 15.21
CA ALA A 334 7.95 -20.36 15.12
C ALA A 334 6.78 -19.44 14.72
N LEU A 335 6.69 -18.25 15.31
CA LEU A 335 5.65 -17.27 14.98
C LEU A 335 5.78 -16.75 13.55
N LEU A 336 6.98 -16.35 13.11
CA LEU A 336 7.23 -15.82 11.76
C LEU A 336 7.00 -16.88 10.66
N THR A 337 7.20 -18.16 10.97
CA THR A 337 6.93 -19.27 10.03
C THR A 337 5.51 -19.83 10.11
N SER A 338 4.70 -19.35 11.06
CA SER A 338 3.32 -19.79 11.20
C SER A 338 2.47 -19.36 9.99
N VAL A 339 1.42 -20.13 9.70
CA VAL A 339 0.42 -19.75 8.69
C VAL A 339 -0.19 -18.40 9.04
N GLU A 340 -0.46 -18.16 10.33
CA GLU A 340 -1.09 -16.94 10.83
C GLU A 340 -0.29 -15.66 10.52
N TYR A 341 1.04 -15.72 10.56
CA TYR A 341 1.87 -14.58 10.19
C TYR A 341 1.70 -14.17 8.72
N GLY A 342 1.21 -15.07 7.86
CA GLY A 342 0.81 -14.76 6.49
C GLY A 342 -0.43 -13.88 6.37
N TYR A 343 -1.12 -13.55 7.47
CA TYR A 343 -2.39 -12.82 7.47
C TYR A 343 -2.31 -11.52 8.29
N CYS A 344 -3.16 -10.55 7.96
CA CYS A 344 -3.34 -9.30 8.69
C CYS A 344 -4.81 -9.01 9.01
#